data_AF-A0A7C6HW45-F1
#
_entry.id   AF-A0A7C6HW45-F1
#
_cell.length_a   1.000
_cell.length_b   1.000
_cell.length_c   1.000
_cell.angle_alpha   90.00
_cell.angle_beta   90.00
_cell.angle_gamma   90.00
#
_symmetry.space_group_name_H-M   'P 1'
#
loop_
_entity.id
_entity.type
_entity.pdbx_description
1 polymer ?
#
loop_
_entity_poly.entity_id
_entity_poly.type
_entity_poly.pdbx_seq_one_letter_code
_entity_poly.pdbx_strand_id
1 'polypeptide(L)' 'GKSTWERAEALVNIAHPDFRDELIKEAEAMHIWRKSNKR' A
#
# COMPACT_ATOMS: atom_id res chain seq x y z
N GLY A 1 2.29 -9.07 -14.98
CA GLY A 1 1.37 -7.97 -14.65
C GLY A 1 1.52 -7.66 -13.18
N LYS A 2 1.55 -6.39 -12.78
CA LYS A 2 1.70 -6.02 -11.36
C LYS A 2 0.41 -6.34 -10.61
N SER A 3 0.55 -6.96 -9.44
CA SER A 3 -0.54 -7.18 -8.49
C SER A 3 -1.07 -5.84 -7.95
N THR A 4 -2.30 -5.85 -7.45
CA THR A 4 -2.94 -4.66 -6.85
C THR A 4 -2.12 -4.11 -5.68
N TRP A 5 -1.45 -5.00 -4.93
CA TRP A 5 -0.57 -4.62 -3.82
C TRP A 5 0.70 -3.90 -4.31
N GLU A 6 1.40 -4.41 -5.33
CA GLU A 6 2.59 -3.74 -5.91
C GLU A 6 2.26 -2.34 -6.46
N ARG A 7 1.04 -2.16 -6.98
CA ARG A 7 0.56 -0.85 -7.43
C ARG A 7 0.31 0.09 -6.26
N ALA A 8 -0.33 -0.40 -5.20
CA ALA A 8 -0.54 0.38 -3.98
C ALA A 8 0.78 0.79 -3.34
N GLU A 9 1.79 -0.09 -3.31
CA GLU A 9 3.11 0.22 -2.78
C GLU A 9 3.81 1.33 -3.58
N ALA A 10 3.76 1.27 -4.91
CA ALA A 10 4.30 2.31 -5.76
C ALA A 10 3.61 3.67 -5.51
N LEU A 11 2.30 3.68 -5.31
CA LEU A 11 1.52 4.88 -5.00
C LEU A 11 1.87 5.46 -3.62
N VAL A 12 2.00 4.61 -2.60
CA VAL A 12 2.42 5.03 -1.24
C VAL A 12 3.85 5.58 -1.26
N ASN A 13 4.75 5.00 -2.06
CA ASN A 13 6.14 5.42 -2.10
C ASN A 13 6.34 6.80 -2.74
N ILE A 14 5.53 7.15 -3.76
CA ILE A 14 5.54 8.49 -4.38
C ILE A 14 4.75 9.53 -3.58
N ALA A 15 3.90 9.11 -2.63
CA ALA A 15 3.13 10.03 -1.80
C ALA A 15 4.01 10.75 -0.76
N HIS A 16 3.54 11.93 -0.32
CA HIS A 16 4.19 12.72 0.73
C HIS A 16 4.33 11.88 2.03
N PRO A 17 5.45 12.01 2.77
CA PRO A 17 5.73 11.20 3.96
C PRO A 17 4.58 11.13 4.97
N ASP A 18 3.92 12.26 5.22
CA ASP A 18 2.84 12.37 6.21
C ASP A 18 1.58 11.54 5.85
N PHE A 19 1.34 11.27 4.57
CA PHE A 19 0.15 10.53 4.13
C PHE A 19 0.42 9.02 3.94
N ARG A 20 1.67 8.57 4.08
CA ARG A 20 2.02 7.16 3.84
C ARG A 20 1.30 6.21 4.78
N ASP A 21 1.29 6.55 6.07
CA ASP A 21 0.65 5.73 7.10
C ASP A 21 -0.88 5.68 6.92
N GLU A 22 -1.49 6.79 6.52
CA GLU A 22 -2.92 6.87 6.21
C GLU A 22 -3.28 6.01 4.99
N LEU A 23 -2.51 6.13 3.90
CA LEU A 23 -2.70 5.33 2.69
C LEU A 23 -2.52 3.83 2.95
N ILE A 24 -1.55 3.45 3.80
CA ILE A 24 -1.35 2.06 4.21
C ILE A 24 -2.55 1.55 5.01
N LYS A 25 -3.05 2.34 5.97
CA LYS A 25 -4.25 2.00 6.75
C LYS A 25 -5.46 1.76 5.87
N GLU A 26 -5.69 2.63 4.90
CA GLU A 26 -6.83 2.51 4.00
C GLU A 26 -6.66 1.31 3.05
N ALA A 27 -5.44 1.06 2.57
CA ALA A 27 -5.14 -0.14 1.80
C ALA A 27 -5.30 -1.44 2.62
N GLU A 28 -5.01 -1.42 3.92
CA GLU A 28 -5.30 -2.54 4.84
C GLU A 28 -6.82 -2.73 5.00
N ALA A 29 -7.60 -1.64 5.17
CA ALA A 29 -9.06 -1.68 5.25
C ALA A 29 -9.71 -2.23 3.98
N MET A 30 -9.15 -1.90 2.81
CA MET A 30 -9.58 -2.41 1.51
C MET A 30 -9.07 -3.85 1.22
N HIS A 31 -8.38 -4.49 2.15
CA HIS A 31 -7.74 -5.81 1.98
C HIS A 31 -6.72 -5.90 0.83
N ILE A 32 -6.23 -4.74 0.34
CA ILE A 32 -5.19 -4.63 -0.68
C ILE A 32 -3.82 -4.83 -0.04
N TRP A 33 -3.64 -4.31 1.17
CA TRP A 33 -2.42 -4.40 1.95
C TRP A 33 -2.47 -5.61 2.89
N ARG A 34 -1.58 -6.58 2.67
CA ARG A 34 -1.41 -7.73 3.56
C ARG A 34 0.04 -7.79 4.01
N LYS A 35 0.26 -7.89 5.33
CA LYS A 35 1.60 -8.06 5.94
C LYS A 35 2.33 -9.32 5.44
N SER A 36 1.57 -10.31 4.94
CA SER A 36 2.10 -11.54 4.34
C SER A 36 2.65 -11.36 2.91
N ASN A 37 2.35 -10.25 2.22
CA ASN A 37 2.88 -9.98 0.87
C ASN A 37 4.34 -9.52 0.91
N LYS A 38 4.88 -9.22 2.09
CA LYS A 38 6.29 -8.82 2.31
C LYS A 38 7.25 -10.02 2.45
N ARG A 39 6.85 -11.22 2.00
CA ARG A 39 7.67 -12.44 2.05
C ARG A 39 8.57 -12.57 0.83
#